data_AF-A0A3N9NHI9-F1
#
_entry.id   AF-A0A3N9NHI9-F1
#
_cell.length_a   1.000
_cell.length_b   1.000
_cell.length_c   1.000
_cell.angle_alpha   90.00
_cell.angle_beta   90.00
_cell.angle_gamma   90.00
#
_symmetry.space_group_name_H-M   'P 1'
#
loop_
_entity.id
_entity.type
_entity.pdbx_description
1 polymer ?
#
loop_
_entity_poly.entity_id
_entity_poly.type
_entity_poly.pdbx_seq_one_letter_code
_entity_poly.pdbx_strand_id
1 'polypeptide(L)'
;MKLKIKKIFTFHLASAFLWLQIFSLFPALYAQDDEACAQKLALAEEQYYAGDFDAAIETAKECLKTKDLSEDLKIQVFSLLAKSFMAKDDMDTAKKLILRILEFKPDYHPTIEQETPRYVSLVEEARDMKPESAPVVEKQSGTSKKWWWIGGGAVAVTAVMAVILSGGGDDEKKGEQPLPGPPDYPDN
;
A
#
# COMPACT_ATOMS: atom_id res chain seq x y z
N MET A 1 74.79 -41.98 -6.58
CA MET A 1 73.97 -40.79 -6.22
C MET A 1 72.49 -41.10 -6.50
N LYS A 2 71.56 -40.73 -5.63
CA LYS A 2 70.11 -40.93 -5.83
C LYS A 2 69.39 -39.58 -5.81
N LEU A 3 68.85 -39.12 -6.95
CA LEU A 3 67.94 -37.97 -6.97
C LEU A 3 66.55 -38.38 -6.46
N LYS A 4 66.04 -37.67 -5.45
CA LYS A 4 64.62 -37.72 -5.06
C LYS A 4 63.91 -36.50 -5.66
N ILE A 5 63.06 -36.73 -6.65
CA ILE A 5 62.30 -35.66 -7.32
C ILE A 5 60.96 -35.42 -6.60
N LYS A 6 60.68 -34.14 -6.41
CA LYS A 6 59.53 -33.49 -5.75
C LYS A 6 58.17 -34.18 -5.97
N LYS A 7 57.46 -34.48 -4.86
CA LYS A 7 56.00 -34.70 -4.82
C LYS A 7 55.35 -33.65 -3.91
N ILE A 8 55.05 -32.47 -4.43
CA ILE A 8 54.36 -31.38 -3.68
C ILE A 8 53.25 -30.71 -4.51
N PHE A 9 53.21 -30.88 -5.84
CA PHE A 9 52.50 -29.96 -6.74
C PHE A 9 51.06 -30.35 -7.15
N THR A 10 50.30 -31.09 -6.32
CA THR A 10 48.97 -31.62 -6.69
C THR A 10 47.89 -31.50 -5.61
N PHE A 11 47.97 -30.50 -4.72
CA PHE A 11 46.98 -30.36 -3.61
C PHE A 11 46.12 -29.08 -3.62
N HIS A 12 46.40 -28.09 -4.47
CA HIS A 12 45.62 -26.84 -4.49
C HIS A 12 44.48 -26.78 -5.53
N LEU A 13 44.54 -27.57 -6.61
CA LEU A 13 43.54 -27.52 -7.68
C LEU A 13 42.18 -28.16 -7.32
N ALA A 14 42.15 -29.11 -6.37
CA ALA A 14 40.91 -29.76 -5.93
C ALA A 14 40.06 -28.88 -4.98
N SER A 15 40.66 -27.86 -4.34
CA SER A 15 39.96 -27.04 -3.34
C SER A 15 39.06 -25.97 -3.94
N ALA A 16 39.36 -25.48 -5.16
CA ALA A 16 38.57 -24.45 -5.83
C ALA A 16 37.19 -24.95 -6.30
N PHE A 17 37.07 -26.23 -6.66
CA PHE A 17 35.82 -26.81 -7.15
C PHE A 17 34.79 -27.08 -6.05
N LEU A 18 35.24 -27.25 -4.79
CA LEU A 18 34.35 -27.53 -3.66
C LEU A 18 33.59 -26.27 -3.19
N TRP A 19 34.21 -25.10 -3.28
CA TRP A 19 33.58 -23.82 -2.90
C TRP A 19 32.49 -23.37 -3.89
N LEU A 20 32.60 -23.73 -5.17
CA LEU A 20 31.63 -23.33 -6.19
C LEU A 20 30.26 -24.02 -6.03
N GLN A 21 30.20 -25.17 -5.36
CA GLN A 21 28.95 -25.90 -5.12
C GLN A 21 28.12 -25.35 -3.94
N ILE A 22 28.75 -24.65 -3.00
CA ILE A 22 28.07 -24.15 -1.79
C ILE A 22 27.22 -22.91 -2.09
N PHE A 23 27.57 -22.12 -3.12
CA PHE A 23 26.83 -20.89 -3.46
C PHE A 23 25.53 -21.14 -4.25
N SER A 24 25.33 -22.35 -4.77
CA SER A 24 24.19 -22.71 -5.62
C SER A 24 22.98 -23.27 -4.85
N LEU A 25 23.09 -23.44 -3.53
CA LEU A 25 22.14 -24.18 -2.69
C LEU A 25 21.18 -23.31 -1.86
N PHE A 26 21.15 -22.00 -2.09
CA PHE A 26 20.23 -21.06 -1.42
C PHE A 26 19.24 -20.40 -2.40
N PRO A 27 18.36 -21.15 -3.07
CA PRO A 27 17.22 -20.55 -3.76
C PRO A 27 16.24 -19.95 -2.73
N ALA A 28 16.04 -18.64 -2.81
CA ALA A 28 14.91 -17.87 -2.28
C ALA A 28 14.22 -18.37 -0.99
N LEU A 29 14.67 -17.87 0.17
CA LEU A 29 13.96 -17.97 1.46
C LEU A 29 12.60 -17.22 1.50
N TYR A 30 12.26 -16.45 0.45
CA TYR A 30 11.09 -15.57 0.40
C TYR A 30 9.73 -16.28 0.23
N ALA A 31 9.70 -17.60 0.01
CA ALA A 31 8.45 -18.34 -0.15
C ALA A 31 7.76 -18.71 1.19
N GLN A 32 8.50 -18.71 2.31
CA GLN A 32 8.00 -19.22 3.59
C GLN A 32 6.94 -18.30 4.24
N ASP A 33 7.09 -16.99 4.06
CA ASP A 33 6.20 -15.99 4.65
C ASP A 33 4.83 -15.92 3.95
N ASP A 34 4.82 -16.04 2.62
CA ASP A 34 3.58 -16.11 1.83
C ASP A 34 2.81 -17.42 2.10
N GLU A 35 3.50 -18.57 2.23
CA GLU A 35 2.87 -19.84 2.60
C GLU A 35 2.23 -19.78 4.00
N ALA A 36 2.95 -19.23 4.98
CA ALA A 36 2.45 -19.07 6.35
C ALA A 36 1.22 -18.13 6.42
N CYS A 37 1.18 -17.07 5.62
CA CYS A 37 -0.02 -16.24 5.52
C CYS A 37 -1.15 -16.94 4.76
N ALA A 38 -0.89 -17.65 3.66
CA ALA A 38 -1.93 -18.38 2.93
C ALA A 38 -2.66 -19.42 3.82
N GLN A 39 -1.92 -20.11 4.70
CA GLN A 39 -2.52 -21.01 5.69
C GLN A 39 -3.41 -20.28 6.71
N LYS A 40 -2.97 -19.10 7.21
CA LYS A 40 -3.80 -18.26 8.11
C LYS A 40 -5.02 -17.69 7.42
N LEU A 41 -4.90 -17.31 6.14
CA LEU A 41 -6.00 -16.79 5.34
C LEU A 41 -7.08 -17.86 5.14
N ALA A 42 -6.71 -19.09 4.82
CA ALA A 42 -7.66 -20.21 4.74
C ALA A 42 -8.40 -20.43 6.07
N LEU A 43 -7.69 -20.40 7.21
CA LEU A 43 -8.32 -20.48 8.53
C LEU A 43 -9.28 -19.30 8.81
N ALA A 44 -8.92 -18.09 8.37
CA ALA A 44 -9.77 -16.91 8.50
C ALA A 44 -11.02 -17.00 7.62
N GLU A 45 -10.94 -17.63 6.45
CA GLU A 45 -12.10 -17.92 5.60
C GLU A 45 -13.02 -18.96 6.24
N GLU A 46 -12.48 -20.04 6.82
CA GLU A 46 -13.27 -21.01 7.60
C GLU A 46 -14.02 -20.33 8.75
N GLN A 47 -13.35 -19.45 9.50
CA GLN A 47 -13.95 -18.66 10.58
C GLN A 47 -15.06 -17.72 10.06
N TYR A 48 -14.85 -17.05 8.93
CA TYR A 48 -15.84 -16.19 8.28
C TYR A 48 -17.09 -16.99 7.87
N TYR A 49 -16.93 -18.15 7.23
CA TYR A 49 -18.06 -19.01 6.83
C TYR A 49 -18.77 -19.67 8.04
N ALA A 50 -18.07 -19.84 9.16
CA ALA A 50 -18.67 -20.26 10.44
C ALA A 50 -19.43 -19.12 11.16
N GLY A 51 -19.33 -17.88 10.68
CA GLY A 51 -19.92 -16.69 11.31
C GLY A 51 -19.11 -16.10 12.46
N ASP A 52 -17.91 -16.60 12.73
CA ASP A 52 -16.99 -16.05 13.73
C ASP A 52 -16.16 -14.92 13.10
N PHE A 53 -16.84 -13.81 12.82
CA PHE A 53 -16.25 -12.67 12.13
C PHE A 53 -15.12 -11.99 12.93
N ASP A 54 -15.17 -12.06 14.27
CA ASP A 54 -14.13 -11.47 15.11
C ASP A 54 -12.84 -12.31 15.06
N ALA A 55 -12.93 -13.64 15.14
CA ALA A 55 -11.77 -14.51 14.93
C ALA A 55 -11.22 -14.38 13.50
N ALA A 56 -12.10 -14.36 12.48
CA ALA A 56 -11.69 -14.15 11.09
C ALA A 56 -10.91 -12.85 10.89
N ILE A 57 -11.37 -11.76 11.52
CA ILE A 57 -10.70 -10.45 11.48
C ILE A 57 -9.34 -10.49 12.20
N GLU A 58 -9.24 -11.16 13.35
CA GLU A 58 -7.96 -11.29 14.07
C GLU A 58 -6.95 -12.13 13.28
N THR A 59 -7.34 -13.31 12.81
CA THR A 59 -6.50 -14.22 12.02
C THR A 59 -6.03 -13.55 10.73
N ALA A 60 -6.92 -12.90 9.98
CA ALA A 60 -6.56 -12.20 8.74
C ALA A 60 -5.66 -10.97 8.98
N LYS A 61 -5.80 -10.25 10.10
CA LYS A 61 -4.89 -9.15 10.47
C LYS A 61 -3.47 -9.64 10.78
N GLU A 62 -3.28 -10.90 11.17
CA GLU A 62 -1.95 -11.46 11.41
C GLU A 62 -1.10 -11.50 10.15
N CYS A 63 -1.70 -11.80 8.99
CA CYS A 63 -1.02 -11.75 7.69
C CYS A 63 -0.39 -10.38 7.43
N LEU A 64 -1.11 -9.29 7.71
CA LEU A 64 -0.66 -7.91 7.44
C LEU A 64 0.55 -7.48 8.32
N LYS A 65 0.98 -8.30 9.28
CA LYS A 65 2.22 -8.09 10.06
C LYS A 65 3.47 -8.47 9.26
N THR A 66 3.32 -9.31 8.22
CA THR A 66 4.39 -9.71 7.30
C THR A 66 4.69 -8.59 6.31
N LYS A 67 5.98 -8.23 6.16
CA LYS A 67 6.40 -7.04 5.39
C LYS A 67 6.25 -7.22 3.88
N ASP A 68 6.62 -8.40 3.38
CA ASP A 68 6.88 -8.62 1.96
C ASP A 68 5.82 -9.52 1.30
N LEU A 69 4.56 -9.46 1.77
CA LEU A 69 3.46 -10.20 1.15
C LEU A 69 3.27 -9.83 -0.33
N SER A 70 3.02 -10.83 -1.16
CA SER A 70 2.58 -10.63 -2.54
C SER A 70 1.29 -9.80 -2.65
N GLU A 71 1.16 -9.07 -3.76
CA GLU A 71 0.01 -8.17 -3.97
C GLU A 71 -1.32 -8.93 -4.01
N ASP A 72 -1.37 -10.09 -4.68
CA ASP A 72 -2.58 -10.90 -4.74
C ASP A 72 -3.02 -11.41 -3.36
N LEU A 73 -2.08 -11.73 -2.47
CA LEU A 73 -2.40 -12.15 -1.10
C LEU A 73 -2.89 -10.96 -0.26
N LYS A 74 -2.30 -9.77 -0.44
CA LYS A 74 -2.82 -8.51 0.16
C LYS A 74 -4.26 -8.23 -0.27
N ILE A 75 -4.61 -8.41 -1.55
CA ILE A 75 -5.99 -8.24 -2.05
C ILE A 75 -6.93 -9.20 -1.31
N GLN A 76 -6.58 -10.49 -1.25
CA GLN A 76 -7.44 -11.50 -0.63
C GLN A 76 -7.65 -11.20 0.87
N VAL A 77 -6.59 -10.88 1.61
CA VAL A 77 -6.66 -10.48 3.02
C VAL A 77 -7.53 -9.25 3.23
N PHE A 78 -7.35 -8.18 2.45
CA PHE A 78 -8.19 -6.98 2.56
C PHE A 78 -9.64 -7.22 2.14
N SER A 79 -9.88 -8.08 1.15
CA SER A 79 -11.22 -8.45 0.67
C SER A 79 -11.97 -9.25 1.73
N LEU A 80 -11.30 -10.23 2.36
CA LEU A 80 -11.87 -11.00 3.47
C LEU A 80 -12.17 -10.10 4.67
N LEU A 81 -11.23 -9.24 5.06
CA LEU A 81 -11.46 -8.28 6.15
C LEU A 81 -12.67 -7.37 5.85
N ALA A 82 -12.78 -6.82 4.64
CA ALA A 82 -13.91 -5.98 4.25
C ALA A 82 -15.23 -6.76 4.34
N LYS A 83 -15.28 -8.00 3.83
CA LYS A 83 -16.46 -8.88 3.94
C LYS A 83 -16.84 -9.17 5.40
N SER A 84 -15.88 -9.45 6.27
CA SER A 84 -16.13 -9.64 7.72
C SER A 84 -16.70 -8.38 8.39
N PHE A 85 -16.19 -7.19 8.06
CA PHE A 85 -16.75 -5.94 8.60
C PHE A 85 -18.15 -5.64 8.04
N MET A 86 -18.44 -5.92 6.76
CA MET A 86 -19.79 -5.83 6.19
C MET A 86 -20.79 -6.79 6.86
N ALA A 87 -20.34 -7.98 7.27
CA ALA A 87 -21.17 -8.94 7.99
C ALA A 87 -21.44 -8.52 9.45
N LYS A 88 -20.55 -7.71 10.04
CA LYS A 88 -20.73 -7.02 11.33
C LYS A 88 -21.43 -5.66 11.22
N ASP A 89 -21.92 -5.29 10.03
CA ASP A 89 -22.55 -4.01 9.68
C ASP A 89 -21.67 -2.74 9.85
N ASP A 90 -20.34 -2.91 9.96
CA ASP A 90 -19.36 -1.82 9.94
C ASP A 90 -18.94 -1.50 8.49
N MET A 91 -19.87 -0.86 7.78
CA MET A 91 -19.68 -0.47 6.38
C MET A 91 -18.56 0.57 6.20
N ASP A 92 -18.32 1.43 7.19
CA ASP A 92 -17.26 2.44 7.16
C ASP A 92 -15.86 1.80 7.18
N THR A 93 -15.63 0.80 8.03
CA THR A 93 -14.35 0.07 8.05
C THR A 93 -14.19 -0.79 6.80
N ALA A 94 -15.24 -1.47 6.34
CA ALA A 94 -15.20 -2.23 5.09
C ALA A 94 -14.81 -1.36 3.89
N LYS A 95 -15.40 -0.16 3.77
CA LYS A 95 -15.09 0.78 2.70
C LYS A 95 -13.64 1.29 2.75
N LYS A 96 -13.12 1.56 3.94
CA LYS A 96 -11.70 1.94 4.14
C LYS A 96 -10.74 0.82 3.71
N LEU A 97 -11.09 -0.44 3.93
CA LEU A 97 -10.27 -1.60 3.51
C LEU A 97 -10.28 -1.76 1.99
N ILE A 98 -11.42 -1.55 1.34
CA ILE A 98 -11.51 -1.53 -0.13
C ILE A 98 -10.72 -0.35 -0.72
N LEU A 99 -10.76 0.83 -0.09
CA LEU A 99 -9.90 1.95 -0.49
C LEU A 99 -8.41 1.60 -0.41
N ARG A 100 -7.98 0.77 0.56
CA ARG A 100 -6.60 0.23 0.57
C ARG A 100 -6.31 -0.66 -0.62
N ILE A 101 -7.23 -1.53 -1.05
CA ILE A 101 -7.06 -2.31 -2.29
C ILE A 101 -6.86 -1.37 -3.49
N LEU A 102 -7.71 -0.34 -3.61
CA LEU A 102 -7.68 0.65 -4.68
C LEU A 102 -6.49 1.63 -4.62
N GLU A 103 -5.72 1.66 -3.52
CA GLU A 103 -4.45 2.41 -3.43
C GLU A 103 -3.33 1.73 -4.21
N PHE A 104 -3.22 0.39 -4.13
CA PHE A 104 -2.15 -0.37 -4.79
C PHE A 104 -2.59 -1.10 -6.07
N LYS A 105 -3.89 -1.43 -6.23
CA LYS A 105 -4.46 -2.00 -7.46
C LYS A 105 -5.66 -1.18 -7.96
N PRO A 106 -5.42 -0.06 -8.68
CA PRO A 106 -6.48 0.87 -9.10
C PRO A 106 -7.48 0.30 -10.11
N ASP A 107 -7.12 -0.79 -10.80
CA ASP A 107 -7.93 -1.54 -11.76
C ASP A 107 -8.71 -2.70 -11.13
N TYR A 108 -8.67 -2.84 -9.80
CA TYR A 108 -9.44 -3.87 -9.08
C TYR A 108 -10.96 -3.66 -9.28
N HIS A 109 -11.58 -4.62 -9.97
CA HIS A 109 -12.99 -4.63 -10.31
C HIS A 109 -13.52 -6.08 -10.25
N PRO A 110 -14.01 -6.54 -9.07
CA PRO A 110 -14.57 -7.88 -8.92
C PRO A 110 -15.93 -7.98 -9.62
N THR A 111 -16.23 -9.14 -10.21
CA THR A 111 -17.52 -9.36 -10.88
C THR A 111 -18.51 -10.13 -9.98
N ILE A 112 -19.81 -10.11 -10.34
CA ILE A 112 -20.86 -10.79 -9.57
C ILE A 112 -20.78 -12.33 -9.63
N GLU A 113 -19.99 -12.88 -10.56
CA GLU A 113 -19.66 -14.30 -10.63
C GLU A 113 -18.53 -14.69 -9.65
N GLN A 114 -17.75 -13.71 -9.19
CA GLN A 114 -16.63 -13.89 -8.27
C GLN A 114 -17.01 -13.55 -6.81
N GLU A 115 -17.83 -12.52 -6.63
CA GLU A 115 -18.17 -11.95 -5.32
C GLU A 115 -19.66 -11.59 -5.21
N THR A 116 -20.13 -11.42 -3.96
CA THR A 116 -21.54 -11.05 -3.73
C THR A 116 -21.89 -9.67 -4.33
N PRO A 117 -23.11 -9.44 -4.84
CA PRO A 117 -23.51 -8.14 -5.37
C PRO A 117 -23.31 -6.97 -4.38
N ARG A 118 -23.55 -7.19 -3.08
CA ARG A 118 -23.32 -6.17 -2.03
C ARG A 118 -21.85 -5.76 -1.93
N TYR A 119 -20.92 -6.70 -2.17
CA TYR A 119 -19.48 -6.40 -2.17
C TYR A 119 -19.07 -5.65 -3.44
N VAL A 120 -19.56 -6.08 -4.61
CA VAL A 120 -19.30 -5.39 -5.88
C VAL A 120 -19.74 -3.93 -5.82
N SER A 121 -20.97 -3.66 -5.37
CA SER A 121 -21.47 -2.28 -5.21
C SER A 121 -20.63 -1.46 -4.23
N LEU A 122 -20.16 -2.05 -3.12
CA LEU A 122 -19.29 -1.34 -2.17
C LEU A 122 -17.93 -0.97 -2.79
N VAL A 123 -17.41 -1.80 -3.70
CA VAL A 123 -16.19 -1.50 -4.48
C VAL A 123 -16.43 -0.37 -5.48
N GLU A 124 -17.58 -0.36 -6.16
CA GLU A 124 -17.97 0.74 -7.06
C GLU A 124 -18.09 2.06 -6.28
N GLU A 125 -18.84 2.09 -5.18
CA GLU A 125 -18.98 3.29 -4.34
C GLU A 125 -17.65 3.77 -3.73
N ALA A 126 -16.69 2.87 -3.49
CA ALA A 126 -15.37 3.22 -2.97
C ALA A 126 -14.50 3.88 -4.06
N ARG A 127 -14.67 3.47 -5.34
CA ARG A 127 -14.00 4.11 -6.48
C ARG A 127 -14.52 5.53 -6.68
N ASP A 128 -15.83 5.74 -6.60
CA ASP A 128 -16.46 7.07 -6.77
C ASP A 128 -16.08 8.06 -5.66
N MET A 129 -15.74 7.56 -4.46
CA MET A 129 -15.21 8.38 -3.36
C MET A 129 -13.73 8.74 -3.50
N LYS A 130 -12.97 8.06 -4.36
CA LYS A 130 -11.57 8.44 -4.63
C LYS A 130 -11.63 9.73 -5.46
N PRO A 131 -11.22 10.90 -4.92
CA PRO A 131 -11.31 12.14 -5.66
C PRO A 131 -10.54 11.97 -6.97
N GLU A 132 -11.24 12.14 -8.09
CA GLU A 132 -10.72 11.90 -9.43
C GLU A 132 -9.36 12.57 -9.52
N SER A 133 -8.31 11.75 -9.63
CA SER A 133 -6.95 12.19 -9.34
C SER A 133 -6.63 13.34 -10.28
N ALA A 134 -6.54 14.55 -9.70
CA ALA A 134 -6.57 15.80 -10.44
C ALA A 134 -5.68 15.67 -11.69
N PRO A 135 -6.22 15.96 -12.89
CA PRO A 135 -5.73 15.45 -14.16
C PRO A 135 -4.22 15.59 -14.18
N VAL A 136 -3.51 14.47 -14.39
CA VAL A 136 -2.06 14.42 -14.28
C VAL A 136 -1.48 15.47 -15.21
N VAL A 137 -1.16 16.64 -14.63
CA VAL A 137 -0.52 17.73 -15.35
C VAL A 137 0.89 17.24 -15.58
N GLU A 138 1.07 16.58 -16.72
CA GLU A 138 2.34 16.17 -17.27
C GLU A 138 3.23 17.42 -17.26
N LYS A 139 4.11 17.52 -16.26
CA LYS A 139 5.10 18.57 -16.17
C LYS A 139 6.08 18.35 -17.32
N GLN A 140 5.76 18.91 -18.48
CA GLN A 140 6.57 18.86 -19.68
C GLN A 140 7.99 19.31 -19.37
N SER A 141 8.90 18.34 -19.27
CA SER A 141 10.24 18.33 -19.87
C SER A 141 10.98 19.68 -20.01
N GLY A 142 11.03 20.47 -18.94
CA GLY A 142 11.90 21.63 -18.80
C GLY A 142 13.37 21.25 -18.65
N THR A 143 13.99 20.82 -19.76
CA THR A 143 15.37 20.32 -19.82
C THR A 143 16.39 21.37 -19.36
N SER A 144 16.78 21.35 -18.09
CA SER A 144 17.81 22.24 -17.53
C SER A 144 18.98 21.45 -16.92
N LYS A 145 19.95 21.13 -17.77
CA LYS A 145 21.27 20.62 -17.37
C LYS A 145 22.05 21.70 -16.60
N LYS A 146 21.78 21.91 -15.31
CA LYS A 146 22.61 22.75 -14.43
C LYS A 146 22.33 22.57 -12.93
N TRP A 147 22.66 21.39 -12.38
CA TRP A 147 22.89 21.26 -10.93
C TRP A 147 24.18 20.51 -10.61
N TRP A 148 25.27 21.22 -10.84
CA TRP A 148 26.55 21.00 -10.19
C TRP A 148 26.91 22.33 -9.52
N TRP A 149 27.52 22.30 -8.33
CA TRP A 149 27.95 23.47 -7.54
C TRP A 149 26.85 24.48 -7.13
N ILE A 150 26.24 24.30 -5.95
CA ILE A 150 26.24 25.35 -4.90
C ILE A 150 26.38 24.63 -3.55
N GLY A 151 27.59 24.65 -2.99
CA GLY A 151 27.79 24.53 -1.55
C GLY A 151 28.15 25.90 -0.99
N GLY A 152 27.68 26.20 0.22
CA GLY A 152 28.17 27.30 1.08
C GLY A 152 27.94 28.73 0.59
N GLY A 153 27.12 29.50 1.31
CA GLY A 153 27.08 30.95 1.19
C GLY A 153 25.70 31.55 1.46
N ALA A 154 25.54 32.19 2.62
CA ALA A 154 24.35 33.00 2.89
C ALA A 154 24.46 34.37 2.19
N VAL A 155 23.35 34.84 1.62
CA VAL A 155 23.14 36.26 1.29
C VAL A 155 21.71 36.62 1.72
N ALA A 156 21.56 37.72 2.45
CA ALA A 156 20.29 38.23 2.96
C ALA A 156 19.87 39.51 2.20
N VAL A 157 18.75 40.15 2.62
CA VAL A 157 18.33 41.53 2.27
C VAL A 157 17.72 41.65 0.85
N THR A 158 16.53 42.21 0.56
CA THR A 158 15.47 42.90 1.36
C THR A 158 14.08 42.88 0.68
N ALA A 159 13.07 43.29 1.46
CA ALA A 159 11.73 43.85 1.16
C ALA A 159 11.56 44.68 -0.16
N VAL A 160 10.37 45.05 -0.67
CA VAL A 160 9.08 45.51 -0.07
C VAL A 160 7.93 45.18 -1.06
N MET A 161 6.72 44.77 -0.66
CA MET A 161 5.47 45.57 -0.51
C MET A 161 4.36 44.59 -0.03
N ALA A 162 3.60 44.79 1.05
CA ALA A 162 2.78 45.93 1.50
C ALA A 162 1.36 45.97 0.93
N VAL A 163 0.47 45.14 1.51
CA VAL A 163 -0.95 45.38 1.86
C VAL A 163 -1.36 44.26 2.84
N ILE A 164 -2.26 44.39 3.82
CA ILE A 164 -3.12 45.51 4.29
C ILE A 164 -2.88 45.73 5.80
N LEU A 165 -3.12 46.93 6.33
CA LEU A 165 -3.40 47.22 7.75
C LEU A 165 -4.76 47.92 7.85
N SER A 166 -5.69 47.42 8.69
CA SER A 166 -6.65 48.21 9.52
C SER A 166 -7.77 47.35 10.12
N GLY A 167 -8.13 47.62 11.39
CA GLY A 167 -9.29 47.04 12.11
C GLY A 167 -9.02 45.66 12.72
N GLY A 168 -9.02 45.43 14.03
CA GLY A 168 -9.40 46.30 15.16
C GLY A 168 -10.87 46.08 15.56
N GLY A 169 -11.08 45.44 16.71
CA GLY A 169 -12.41 45.19 17.28
C GLY A 169 -12.71 43.71 17.55
N ASP A 170 -12.63 43.36 18.83
CA ASP A 170 -13.55 42.51 19.60
C ASP A 170 -13.72 41.00 19.32
N ASP A 171 -13.87 40.26 20.44
CA ASP A 171 -14.27 38.86 20.52
C ASP A 171 -15.64 38.62 19.86
N GLU A 172 -15.72 37.72 18.87
CA GLU A 172 -16.95 36.93 18.72
C GLU A 172 -16.74 35.58 18.03
N LYS A 173 -17.46 34.58 18.53
CA LYS A 173 -17.54 33.23 17.94
C LYS A 173 -18.16 33.32 16.54
N LYS A 174 -17.48 32.76 15.54
CA LYS A 174 -18.11 32.35 14.28
C LYS A 174 -17.77 30.87 14.07
N GLY A 175 -18.72 29.95 13.98
CA GLY A 175 -20.11 30.13 13.56
C GLY A 175 -20.22 29.42 12.22
N GLU A 176 -20.62 28.15 12.28
CA GLU A 176 -20.77 27.28 11.13
C GLU A 176 -21.71 27.95 10.12
N GLN A 177 -21.26 28.13 8.88
CA GLN A 177 -22.17 28.55 7.82
C GLN A 177 -23.14 27.40 7.56
N PRO A 178 -24.45 27.57 7.79
CA PRO A 178 -25.40 26.53 7.43
C PRO A 178 -25.34 26.36 5.91
N LEU A 179 -25.25 25.10 5.47
CA LEU A 179 -25.29 24.76 4.06
C LEU A 179 -26.58 25.30 3.43
N PRO A 180 -26.55 25.71 2.14
CA PRO A 180 -27.76 26.16 1.46
C PRO A 180 -28.82 25.05 1.51
N GLY A 181 -30.06 25.45 1.79
CA GLY A 181 -31.20 24.54 1.75
C GLY A 181 -31.37 23.91 0.37
N PRO A 182 -31.96 22.71 0.27
CA PRO A 182 -32.24 22.08 -1.01
C PRO A 182 -33.20 22.97 -1.84
N PRO A 183 -33.11 22.91 -3.18
CA PRO A 183 -34.03 23.65 -4.05
C PRO A 183 -35.48 23.15 -3.87
N ASP A 184 -36.44 24.08 -3.92
CA ASP A 184 -37.86 23.76 -3.88
C ASP A 184 -38.27 22.90 -5.09
N TYR A 185 -39.15 21.93 -4.84
CA TYR A 185 -39.74 21.12 -5.90
C TYR A 185 -40.76 21.93 -6.72
N PRO A 186 -40.87 21.70 -8.03
CA PRO A 186 -41.91 22.34 -8.84
C PRO A 186 -43.30 21.83 -8.44
N ASP A 187 -44.23 22.76 -8.25
CA ASP A 187 -45.65 22.44 -8.03
C ASP A 187 -46.32 21.96 -9.34
N ASN A 188 -46.77 20.71 -9.33
CA ASN A 188 -47.59 19.97 -10.32
C ASN A 188 -46.86 19.32 -11.51
#